data_AF-A0A2D5ZMA6-F1
#
_entry.id   AF-A0A2D5ZMA6-F1
#
_cell.length_a   1.000
_cell.length_b   1.000
_cell.length_c   1.000
_cell.angle_alpha   90.00
_cell.angle_beta   90.00
_cell.angle_gamma   90.00
#
_symmetry.space_group_name_H-M   'P 1'
#
loop_
_entity.id
_entity.type
_entity.pdbx_description
1 polymer ?
#
loop_
_entity_poly.entity_id
_entity_poly.type
_entity_poly.pdbx_seq_one_letter_code
_entity_poly.pdbx_strand_id
1 'polypeptide(L)'
;MGLPLSLIPIRKQHMLFHMKTTMIIDDGVMARLRQEAAKQGRPMSELVESALRRFLQRPRTTAELPDLPSFDGGGAIVDVSDRDALYQAMEAR
;
A
#
# COMPACT_ATOMS: atom_id res chain seq x y z
N MET A 1 -23.87 19.78 -18.04
CA MET A 1 -23.14 19.94 -16.77
C MET A 1 -23.32 18.66 -15.97
N GLY A 2 -22.33 17.78 -15.99
CA GLY A 2 -22.39 16.50 -15.28
C GLY A 2 -20.98 15.95 -15.17
N LEU A 3 -20.35 16.14 -14.01
CA LEU A 3 -19.06 15.54 -13.69
C LEU A 3 -19.33 14.31 -12.81
N PRO A 4 -18.73 13.15 -13.12
CA PRO A 4 -19.01 11.89 -12.45
C PRO A 4 -18.30 11.80 -11.10
N LEU A 5 -18.97 11.12 -10.14
CA LEU A 5 -18.41 10.68 -8.86
C LEU A 5 -17.07 9.95 -9.07
N SER A 6 -15.95 10.59 -8.74
CA SER A 6 -14.65 9.93 -8.69
C SER A 6 -14.42 9.29 -7.31
N LEU A 7 -14.24 7.97 -7.35
CA LEU A 7 -13.41 7.18 -6.43
C LEU A 7 -13.75 7.27 -4.93
N ILE A 8 -14.78 6.54 -4.52
CA ILE A 8 -14.74 5.89 -3.21
C ILE A 8 -13.60 4.86 -3.31
N PRO A 9 -12.56 4.90 -2.46
CA PRO A 9 -11.56 3.86 -2.45
C PRO A 9 -12.28 2.55 -2.11
N ILE A 10 -12.27 1.62 -3.07
CA ILE A 10 -12.66 0.23 -2.87
C ILE A 10 -11.82 -0.24 -1.68
N ARG A 11 -12.43 -0.34 -0.49
CA ARG A 11 -11.88 -1.14 0.59
C ARG A 11 -11.78 -2.54 -0.01
N LYS A 12 -10.59 -2.89 -0.52
CA LYS A 12 -10.21 -4.29 -0.70
C LYS A 12 -10.33 -4.91 0.67
N GLN A 13 -11.50 -5.44 0.98
CA GLN A 13 -11.62 -6.50 1.94
C GLN A 13 -10.76 -7.61 1.35
N HIS A 14 -9.47 -7.61 1.70
CA HIS A 14 -8.68 -8.82 1.57
C HIS A 14 -9.50 -9.84 2.34
N MET A 15 -10.12 -10.77 1.61
CA MET A 15 -10.74 -11.95 2.19
C MET A 15 -9.64 -12.61 3.02
N LEU A 16 -9.62 -12.31 4.32
CA LEU A 16 -8.71 -12.84 5.34
C LEU A 16 -9.13 -14.28 5.65
N PHE A 17 -9.26 -15.07 4.59
CA PHE A 17 -9.29 -16.51 4.67
C PHE A 17 -7.92 -16.94 4.19
N HIS A 18 -7.16 -17.59 5.06
CA HIS A 18 -6.47 -18.83 4.69
C HIS A 18 -6.02 -19.61 5.93
N MET A 19 -5.90 -18.99 7.13
CA MET A 19 -5.68 -19.73 8.39
C MET A 19 -6.50 -19.21 9.58
N LYS A 20 -7.07 -20.13 10.37
CA LYS A 20 -7.59 -19.86 11.72
C LYS A 20 -6.53 -20.34 12.71
N THR A 21 -5.93 -19.42 13.42
CA THR A 21 -4.96 -19.72 14.48
C THR A 21 -5.68 -19.72 15.83
N THR A 22 -5.50 -20.79 16.60
CA THR A 22 -5.93 -20.82 18.00
C THR A 22 -4.82 -20.22 18.85
N MET A 23 -5.11 -19.17 19.61
CA MET A 23 -4.20 -18.55 20.56
C MET A 23 -4.89 -18.38 21.90
N ILE A 24 -4.14 -18.43 22.99
CA ILE A 24 -4.67 -18.19 24.34
C ILE A 24 -4.76 -16.67 24.54
N ILE A 25 -5.95 -16.18 24.92
CA ILE A 25 -6.21 -14.77 25.19
C ILE A 25 -6.93 -14.70 26.54
N ASP A 26 -6.45 -13.84 27.43
CA ASP A 26 -7.10 -13.55 28.71
C ASP A 26 -8.56 -13.08 28.51
N ASP A 27 -9.45 -13.48 29.42
CA ASP A 27 -10.89 -13.19 29.33
C ASP A 27 -11.19 -11.69 29.34
N GLY A 28 -10.45 -10.90 30.13
CA GLY A 28 -10.57 -9.45 30.16
C GLY A 28 -10.17 -8.81 28.85
N VAL A 29 -9.11 -9.33 28.21
CA VAL A 29 -8.70 -8.91 26.86
C VAL A 29 -9.76 -9.27 25.82
N MET A 30 -10.32 -10.48 25.88
CA MET A 30 -11.40 -10.90 24.98
C MET A 30 -12.67 -10.05 25.14
N ALA A 31 -13.03 -9.66 26.36
CA ALA A 31 -14.17 -8.77 26.62
C ALA A 31 -13.98 -7.40 25.96
N ARG A 32 -12.79 -6.80 26.12
CA ARG A 32 -12.45 -5.52 25.50
C ARG A 32 -12.42 -5.62 23.98
N LEU A 33 -11.87 -6.69 23.42
CA LEU A 33 -11.84 -6.93 21.98
C LEU A 33 -13.25 -6.98 21.38
N ARG A 34 -14.20 -7.67 22.04
CA ARG A 34 -15.61 -7.72 21.62
C ARG A 34 -16.27 -6.34 21.67
N GLN A 35 -16.02 -5.60 22.75
CA GLN A 35 -16.57 -4.25 22.89
C GLN A 35 -16.07 -3.32 21.78
N GLU A 36 -14.77 -3.36 21.46
CA GLU A 36 -14.19 -2.53 20.39
C GLU A 36 -14.66 -2.96 18.99
N ALA A 37 -14.82 -4.27 18.74
CA ALA A 37 -15.41 -4.79 17.51
C ALA A 37 -16.83 -4.27 17.30
N ALA A 38 -17.65 -4.30 18.36
CA ALA A 38 -19.02 -3.79 18.31
C ALA A 38 -19.06 -2.28 18.08
N LYS A 39 -18.23 -1.50 18.79
CA LYS A 39 -18.13 -0.03 18.62
C LYS A 39 -17.72 0.36 17.20
N GLN A 40 -16.80 -0.39 16.58
CA GLN A 40 -16.29 -0.08 15.25
C GLN A 40 -17.14 -0.70 14.12
N GLY A 41 -18.10 -1.57 14.42
CA GLY A 41 -18.85 -2.33 13.42
C GLY A 41 -17.96 -3.25 12.59
N ARG A 42 -16.87 -3.78 13.17
CA ARG A 42 -15.86 -4.59 12.48
C ARG A 42 -15.75 -5.98 13.10
N PRO A 43 -15.47 -7.03 12.31
CA PRO A 43 -15.26 -8.36 12.86
C PRO A 43 -14.00 -8.40 13.75
N MET A 44 -14.05 -9.18 14.84
CA MET A 44 -12.92 -9.31 15.78
C MET A 44 -11.63 -9.75 15.09
N SER A 45 -11.72 -10.66 14.11
CA SER A 45 -10.56 -11.14 13.34
C SER A 45 -9.83 -10.02 12.59
N GLU A 46 -10.57 -9.04 12.06
CA GLU A 46 -9.99 -7.89 11.37
C GLU A 46 -9.29 -6.94 12.35
N LEU A 47 -9.83 -6.77 13.56
CA LEU A 47 -9.18 -5.99 14.62
C LEU A 47 -7.88 -6.64 15.08
N VAL A 48 -7.91 -7.95 15.35
CA VAL A 48 -6.73 -8.71 15.77
C VAL A 48 -5.66 -8.65 14.69
N GLU A 49 -6.02 -8.88 13.42
CA GLU A 49 -5.05 -8.80 12.32
C GLU A 49 -4.46 -7.39 12.16
N SER A 50 -5.30 -6.36 12.23
CA SER A 50 -4.83 -4.96 12.14
C SER A 50 -3.82 -4.64 13.25
N ALA A 51 -4.11 -5.11 14.48
CA ALA A 51 -3.25 -4.91 15.64
C ALA A 51 -1.93 -5.68 15.50
N LEU A 52 -1.98 -6.97 15.14
CA LEU A 52 -0.79 -7.80 14.92
C LEU A 52 0.11 -7.23 13.82
N ARG A 53 -0.48 -6.82 12.70
CA ARG A 53 0.26 -6.18 11.61
C ARG A 53 0.94 -4.90 12.06
N ARG A 54 0.27 -4.06 12.84
CA ARG A 54 0.88 -2.84 13.40
C ARG A 54 1.99 -3.17 14.40
N PHE A 55 1.79 -4.18 15.25
CA PHE A 55 2.77 -4.60 16.24
C PHE A 55 4.04 -5.16 15.58
N LEU A 56 3.89 -5.94 14.51
CA LEU A 56 4.99 -6.56 13.77
C LEU A 56 5.61 -5.65 12.71
N GLN A 57 5.01 -4.49 12.42
CA GLN A 57 5.63 -3.50 11.55
C GLN A 57 6.91 -3.01 12.23
N ARG A 58 8.06 -3.41 11.69
CA ARG A 58 9.34 -2.82 12.07
C ARG A 58 9.22 -1.31 11.87
N PRO A 59 9.62 -0.48 12.86
CA PRO A 59 9.72 0.95 12.66
C PRO A 59 10.53 1.16 11.39
N ARG A 60 9.98 1.89 10.42
CA ARG A 60 10.79 2.41 9.34
C ARG A 60 11.72 3.41 10.01
N THR A 61 12.92 2.98 10.36
CA THR A 61 14.00 3.92 10.60
C THR A 61 14.08 4.72 9.32
N THR A 62 13.77 6.01 9.39
CA THR A 62 14.24 6.97 8.39
C THR A 62 15.76 6.96 8.50
N ALA A 63 16.38 5.95 7.90
CA ALA A 63 17.78 6.03 7.59
C ALA A 63 17.91 7.23 6.66
N GLU A 64 18.87 8.10 6.92
CA GLU A 64 19.32 9.05 5.90
C GLU A 64 19.76 8.20 4.71
N LEU A 65 18.92 8.20 3.68
CA LEU A 65 19.28 7.59 2.41
C LEU A 65 20.31 8.53 1.78
N PRO A 66 21.41 7.99 1.21
CA PRO A 66 22.29 8.83 0.41
C PRO A 66 21.48 9.46 -0.72
N ASP A 67 21.86 10.67 -1.09
CA ASP A 67 21.26 11.32 -2.26
C ASP A 67 21.38 10.40 -3.48
N LEU A 68 20.33 10.38 -4.29
CA LEU A 68 20.37 9.64 -5.54
C LEU A 68 21.48 10.23 -6.43
N PRO A 69 22.22 9.38 -7.17
CA PRO A 69 23.22 9.89 -8.11
C PRO A 69 22.53 10.80 -9.13
N SER A 70 23.10 11.99 -9.32
CA SER A 70 22.69 12.90 -10.39
C SER A 70 23.52 12.58 -11.64
N PHE A 71 22.84 12.57 -12.79
CA PHE A 71 23.47 12.42 -14.10
C PHE A 71 23.01 13.59 -14.96
N ASP A 72 23.94 14.19 -15.71
CA ASP A 72 23.58 15.09 -16.79
C ASP A 72 23.08 14.25 -17.97
N GLY A 73 21.76 14.00 -17.99
CA GLY A 73 21.11 13.19 -19.02
C GLY A 73 21.05 13.86 -20.40
N GLY A 74 21.58 15.07 -20.53
CA GLY A 74 21.40 15.91 -21.71
C GLY A 74 19.93 16.33 -21.91
N GLY A 75 19.69 17.05 -23.00
CA GLY A 75 18.33 17.41 -23.41
C GLY A 75 17.62 16.24 -24.11
N ALA A 76 16.30 16.33 -24.19
CA ALA A 76 15.52 15.43 -25.04
C ALA A 76 15.91 15.64 -26.51
N ILE A 77 16.37 14.58 -27.18
CA ILE A 77 16.82 14.63 -28.58
C ILE A 77 15.61 14.48 -29.52
N VAL A 78 14.59 13.73 -29.11
CA VAL A 78 13.37 13.43 -29.87
C VAL A 78 12.18 13.29 -28.91
N ASP A 79 10.97 13.54 -29.41
CA ASP A 79 9.75 13.15 -28.70
C ASP A 79 9.61 11.62 -28.72
N VAL A 80 9.55 11.00 -27.55
CA VAL A 80 9.44 9.53 -27.39
C VAL A 80 8.09 9.00 -27.93
N SER A 81 7.11 9.89 -28.08
CA SER A 81 5.80 9.58 -28.65
C SER A 81 5.87 9.39 -30.17
N ASP A 82 6.85 9.99 -30.84
CA ASP A 82 7.13 9.79 -32.26
C ASP A 82 8.08 8.60 -32.43
N ARG A 83 7.47 7.46 -32.75
CA ARG A 83 8.18 6.20 -32.92
C ARG A 83 9.27 6.29 -33.98
N ASP A 84 8.98 6.88 -35.13
CA ASP A 84 9.91 6.85 -36.27
C ASP A 84 11.10 7.76 -36.02
N ALA A 85 10.86 8.95 -35.46
CA ALA A 85 11.93 9.86 -35.02
C ALA A 85 12.84 9.21 -33.95
N LEU A 86 12.26 8.46 -33.01
CA LEU A 86 13.00 7.71 -32.01
C LEU A 86 13.90 6.65 -32.62
N TYR A 87 13.38 5.79 -33.50
CA TYR A 87 14.17 4.73 -34.13
C TYR A 87 15.30 5.30 -35.00
N GLN A 88 15.05 6.37 -35.75
CA GLN A 88 16.09 7.02 -36.56
C GLN A 88 17.22 7.58 -35.68
N ALA A 89 16.90 8.28 -34.59
CA ALA A 89 17.92 8.79 -33.66
C ALA A 89 18.69 7.65 -32.95
N MET A 90 18.08 6.47 -32.84
CA MET A 90 18.72 5.29 -32.27
C MET A 90 19.70 4.58 -33.20
N GLU A 91 19.40 4.55 -34.50
CA GLU A 91 20.16 3.83 -35.53
C GLU A 91 21.17 4.73 -36.28
N ALA A 92 21.05 6.05 -36.23
CA ALA A 92 21.94 7.00 -36.90
C ALA A 92 23.31 7.20 -36.20
N ARG A 93 23.75 6.24 -35.38
CA ARG A 93 24.96 6.30 -34.54
C ARG A 93 25.87 5.11 -34.74
#